data_AF-A0A142WZ87-F1
#
_entry.id   AF-A0A142WZ87-F1
#
_cell.length_a   1.000
_cell.length_b   1.000
_cell.length_c   1.000
_cell.angle_alpha   90.00
_cell.angle_beta   90.00
_cell.angle_gamma   90.00
#
_symmetry.space_group_name_H-M   'P 1'
#
loop_
_entity.id
_entity.type
_entity.pdbx_description
1 polymer ?
#
loop_
_entity_poly.entity_id
_entity_poly.type
_entity_poly.pdbx_seq_one_letter_code
_entity_poly.pdbx_strand_id
1 'polypeptide(L)'
;MTRLHADHDSESAVLDAAVAAVLAEEVPPGPPPFVLDKLAERGLPSRGGPGSRRWGARVMSAGLAAAVLLCGVLAWQALGTSGSIALADVAQDFRRARNIQFRSVGYVHVRGEGDPAPLWRQVSYTEHNYRAPGLYRMVNFGADGVPWQIVTEDAPRGLKLELRLSEKKAILTDESCAAPFQAHQQFPSALRQIEEMLERGKVRKDLGTREIDGRRVIGLRVSTEAGNEEADFWIDRKTRQIVRYQNPTAEVYDPETDPASPGPVPPDAKTAGTELKGSIVTDIVYDAPLDVAQYVLTPPEEYQLEQTRYRMPTEKDLVEWLEVFARVRGGTFTDDENSPASDPLMADRLWKTPEAEQTEWEKTLQRGYVRQEEVSLWGSGRSVLVGFWTMYRGSWHYQGKGVRLGDTATAVCWYRPAGAADYRVVYGDLSVRDVPAEKLPNRR
;
A
#
# COMPACT_ATOMS: atom_id res chain seq x y z
N MET A 1 1.20 -40.21 42.06
CA MET A 1 1.76 -39.14 42.92
C MET A 1 3.24 -39.00 42.60
N THR A 2 3.58 -38.17 41.61
CA THR A 2 4.96 -37.67 41.41
C THR A 2 4.82 -36.29 40.76
N ARG A 3 5.10 -35.23 41.53
CA ARG A 3 5.05 -33.83 41.09
C ARG A 3 6.32 -33.52 40.29
N LEU A 4 6.16 -33.00 39.08
CA LEU A 4 7.17 -32.21 38.38
C LEU A 4 6.86 -30.73 38.69
N HIS A 5 7.62 -30.13 39.60
CA HIS A 5 7.76 -28.68 39.67
C HIS A 5 8.90 -28.32 38.71
N ALA A 6 8.56 -27.68 37.59
CA ALA A 6 9.52 -27.04 36.71
C ALA A 6 9.50 -25.53 37.00
N ASP A 7 10.70 -25.04 37.27
CA ASP A 7 11.18 -23.68 37.49
C ASP A 7 10.41 -22.57 36.76
N HIS A 8 9.72 -21.73 37.55
CA HIS A 8 9.18 -20.44 37.10
C HIS A 8 10.23 -19.32 37.13
N ASP A 9 11.41 -19.58 37.73
CA ASP A 9 12.44 -18.56 37.97
C ASP A 9 13.38 -18.35 36.76
N SER A 10 13.35 -19.23 35.75
CA SER A 10 14.27 -19.12 34.60
C SER A 10 13.84 -18.11 33.55
N GLU A 11 12.53 -17.85 33.39
CA GLU A 11 12.03 -16.92 32.36
C GLU A 11 12.15 -15.46 32.79
N SER A 12 11.96 -15.14 34.07
CA SER A 12 12.20 -13.79 34.60
C SER A 12 13.67 -13.40 34.47
N ALA A 13 14.58 -14.34 34.70
CA ALA A 13 16.02 -14.11 34.61
C ALA A 13 16.50 -13.77 33.18
N VAL A 14 15.84 -14.32 32.15
CA VAL A 14 16.17 -14.01 30.75
C VAL A 14 15.68 -12.62 30.35
N LEU A 15 14.49 -12.21 30.82
CA LEU A 15 13.93 -10.90 30.53
C LEU A 15 14.71 -9.78 31.21
N ASP A 16 15.07 -9.96 32.49
CA ASP A 16 15.85 -8.99 33.25
C ASP A 16 17.28 -8.83 32.69
N ALA A 17 17.88 -9.91 32.18
CA ALA A 17 19.19 -9.88 31.52
C ALA A 17 19.15 -9.12 30.18
N ALA A 18 18.06 -9.24 29.41
CA ALA A 18 17.89 -8.51 28.15
C ALA A 18 17.70 -7.00 28.36
N VAL A 19 16.94 -6.61 29.38
CA VAL A 19 16.74 -5.20 29.75
C VAL A 19 18.04 -4.58 30.27
N ALA A 20 18.80 -5.31 31.08
CA ALA A 20 20.10 -4.84 31.57
C ALA A 20 21.13 -4.66 30.43
N ALA A 21 21.11 -5.52 29.40
CA ALA A 21 22.01 -5.40 28.26
C ALA A 21 21.76 -4.15 27.41
N VAL A 22 20.49 -3.77 27.21
CA VAL A 22 20.10 -2.56 26.45
C VAL A 22 20.44 -1.28 27.22
N LEU A 23 20.33 -1.29 28.54
CA LEU A 23 20.63 -0.12 29.37
C LEU A 23 22.13 0.07 29.64
N ALA A 24 22.95 -0.96 29.41
CA ALA A 24 24.40 -0.93 29.63
C ALA A 24 25.20 -0.52 28.38
N GLU A 25 24.57 -0.33 27.22
CA GLU A 25 25.26 0.03 25.99
C GLU A 25 25.52 1.55 25.95
N GLU A 26 26.80 1.95 26.08
CA GLU A 26 27.19 3.36 25.95
C GLU A 26 26.94 3.84 24.52
N VAL A 27 26.14 4.90 24.41
CA VAL A 27 25.89 5.60 23.14
C VAL A 27 27.24 6.05 22.57
N PRO A 28 27.63 5.60 21.35
CA PRO A 28 28.92 5.95 20.79
C PRO A 28 29.00 7.47 20.60
N PRO A 29 30.15 8.10 20.94
CA PRO A 29 30.31 9.53 20.76
C PRO A 29 30.13 9.88 19.28
N GLY A 30 29.37 10.94 19.03
CA GLY A 30 29.19 11.51 17.69
C GLY A 30 30.53 11.83 17.02
N PRO A 31 30.52 12.05 15.69
CA PRO A 31 31.74 12.18 14.92
C PRO A 31 32.64 13.31 15.45
N PRO A 32 33.97 13.09 15.49
CA PRO A 32 34.91 14.02 16.10
C PRO A 32 34.96 15.37 15.35
N PRO A 33 35.23 16.50 16.05
CA PRO A 33 35.12 17.86 15.51
C PRO A 33 35.92 18.15 14.23
N PHE A 34 37.00 17.40 13.95
CA PHE A 34 37.83 17.61 12.75
C PHE A 34 37.08 17.34 11.43
N VAL A 35 35.95 16.63 11.49
CA VAL A 35 35.08 16.38 10.32
C VAL A 35 34.34 17.65 9.90
N LEU A 36 34.14 18.61 10.82
CA LEU A 36 33.50 19.90 10.55
C LEU A 36 34.51 20.94 10.00
N ASP A 37 35.77 20.88 10.41
CA ASP A 37 36.81 21.82 9.95
C ASP A 37 37.19 21.62 8.48
N LYS A 38 37.07 20.40 7.95
CA LYS A 38 37.39 20.10 6.53
C LYS A 38 36.39 20.65 5.50
N LEU A 39 35.25 21.19 5.94
CA LEU A 39 34.27 21.82 5.06
C LEU A 39 34.44 23.35 4.96
N ALA A 40 35.28 23.95 5.81
CA ALA A 40 35.56 25.39 5.80
C ALA A 40 36.74 25.79 4.87
N GLU A 41 37.57 24.85 4.41
CA GLU A 41 38.84 25.16 3.73
C GLU A 41 38.81 25.21 2.18
N ARG A 42 37.65 25.10 1.52
CA ARG A 42 37.57 25.19 0.04
C ARG A 42 37.20 26.57 -0.50
N GLY A 43 37.83 27.61 0.05
CA GLY A 43 37.89 28.95 -0.52
C GLY A 43 38.97 29.08 -1.60
N LEU A 44 38.59 29.63 -2.76
CA LEU A 44 39.38 29.91 -3.97
C LEU A 44 40.73 30.60 -3.71
N PRO A 45 41.74 30.41 -4.60
CA PRO A 45 42.78 31.41 -4.77
C PRO A 45 42.53 32.31 -5.99
N SER A 46 42.51 33.61 -5.73
CA SER A 46 42.81 34.68 -6.68
C SER A 46 44.33 34.88 -6.78
N ARG A 47 44.85 35.23 -7.96
CA ARG A 47 46.16 35.90 -8.10
C ARG A 47 46.27 36.63 -9.43
N GLY A 48 46.70 37.89 -9.38
CA GLY A 48 47.00 38.73 -10.52
C GLY A 48 48.51 38.95 -10.74
N GLY A 49 48.89 39.07 -12.02
CA GLY A 49 49.97 39.85 -12.69
C GLY A 49 51.45 39.76 -12.24
N PRO A 50 52.43 40.34 -12.99
CA PRO A 50 52.42 40.89 -14.37
C PRO A 50 53.66 40.47 -15.24
N GLY A 51 53.70 40.83 -16.55
CA GLY A 51 55.00 41.06 -17.26
C GLY A 51 55.24 40.54 -18.70
N SER A 52 55.05 41.43 -19.68
CA SER A 52 55.82 41.70 -20.93
C SER A 52 56.10 40.67 -22.07
N ARG A 53 55.56 41.01 -23.26
CA ARG A 53 56.17 41.21 -24.61
C ARG A 53 57.02 40.09 -25.28
N ARG A 54 56.51 39.51 -26.38
CA ARG A 54 56.84 39.81 -27.81
C ARG A 54 56.20 38.79 -28.79
N TRP A 55 55.59 39.32 -29.87
CA TRP A 55 55.51 38.84 -31.28
C TRP A 55 55.10 37.37 -31.54
N GLY A 56 54.17 36.98 -32.41
CA GLY A 56 53.45 37.60 -33.51
C GLY A 56 52.91 36.46 -34.39
N ALA A 57 51.74 36.67 -35.00
CA ALA A 57 51.17 35.87 -36.11
C ALA A 57 50.69 34.41 -35.85
N ARG A 58 49.72 34.19 -34.94
CA ARG A 58 48.76 33.05 -35.01
C ARG A 58 47.45 33.38 -34.27
N VAL A 59 46.56 34.19 -34.85
CA VAL A 59 45.31 34.64 -34.18
C VAL A 59 44.01 34.13 -34.82
N MET A 60 44.02 33.26 -35.83
CA MET A 60 42.75 32.73 -36.40
C MET A 60 42.49 31.24 -36.23
N SER A 61 43.07 30.58 -35.22
CA SER A 61 42.69 29.19 -34.87
C SER A 61 42.54 28.89 -33.37
N ALA A 62 43.02 29.76 -32.48
CA ALA A 62 42.82 29.58 -31.03
C ALA A 62 41.44 30.08 -30.53
N GLY A 63 40.81 31.01 -31.25
CA GLY A 63 39.49 31.56 -30.89
C GLY A 63 38.35 30.56 -31.06
N LEU A 64 38.42 29.67 -32.06
CA LEU A 64 37.38 28.67 -32.30
C LEU A 64 37.44 27.52 -31.29
N ALA A 65 38.64 27.06 -30.90
CA ALA A 65 38.79 26.00 -29.90
C ALA A 65 38.39 26.48 -28.49
N ALA A 66 38.72 27.72 -28.13
CA ALA A 66 38.26 28.32 -26.89
C ALA A 66 36.75 28.56 -26.89
N ALA A 67 36.15 28.99 -28.01
CA ALA A 67 34.70 29.15 -28.12
C ALA A 67 33.95 27.81 -28.12
N VAL A 68 34.48 26.75 -28.72
CA VAL A 68 33.87 25.40 -28.66
C VAL A 68 34.01 24.78 -27.27
N LEU A 69 35.11 25.03 -26.55
CA LEU A 69 35.24 24.61 -25.15
C LEU A 69 34.37 25.47 -24.22
N LEU A 70 34.23 26.78 -24.47
CA LEU A 70 33.36 27.64 -23.66
C LEU A 70 31.89 27.36 -23.95
N CYS A 71 31.49 27.16 -25.21
CA CYS A 71 30.15 26.70 -25.58
C CYS A 71 29.92 25.25 -25.15
N GLY A 72 30.95 24.41 -25.11
CA GLY A 72 30.89 23.04 -24.59
C GLY A 72 30.72 23.02 -23.08
N VAL A 73 31.38 23.92 -22.34
CA VAL A 73 31.24 24.09 -20.88
C VAL A 73 29.93 24.83 -20.54
N LEU A 74 29.50 25.81 -21.32
CA LEU A 74 28.21 26.49 -21.15
C LEU A 74 27.05 25.61 -21.61
N ALA A 75 27.20 24.78 -22.63
CA ALA A 75 26.23 23.75 -22.99
C ALA A 75 26.28 22.60 -21.99
N TRP A 76 27.44 22.23 -21.44
CA TRP A 76 27.53 21.29 -20.32
C TRP A 76 26.99 21.90 -19.02
N GLN A 77 26.95 23.21 -18.83
CA GLN A 77 26.32 23.87 -17.67
C GLN A 77 24.84 24.16 -17.91
N ALA A 78 24.42 24.40 -19.15
CA ALA A 78 23.01 24.59 -19.54
C ALA A 78 22.27 23.25 -19.75
N LEU A 79 22.97 22.21 -20.19
CA LEU A 79 22.58 20.79 -20.13
C LEU A 79 23.12 20.12 -18.85
N GLY A 80 23.68 20.93 -17.96
CA GLY A 80 24.42 20.55 -16.78
C GLY A 80 23.58 20.22 -15.60
N THR A 81 23.29 18.94 -15.47
CA THR A 81 23.44 18.26 -14.17
C THR A 81 22.55 18.76 -13.03
N SER A 82 21.34 19.23 -13.33
CA SER A 82 20.22 18.63 -12.60
C SER A 82 20.15 17.18 -13.04
N GLY A 83 21.07 16.35 -12.53
CA GLY A 83 21.08 14.91 -12.76
C GLY A 83 19.74 14.40 -12.27
N SER A 84 18.78 14.33 -13.18
CA SER A 84 17.40 14.00 -12.86
C SER A 84 17.47 12.59 -12.33
N ILE A 85 17.12 12.41 -11.06
CA ILE A 85 16.96 11.08 -10.50
C ILE A 85 15.91 10.40 -11.35
N ALA A 86 16.29 9.36 -12.07
CA ALA A 86 15.33 8.58 -12.82
C ALA A 86 14.46 7.85 -11.80
N LEU A 87 13.14 7.99 -11.91
CA LEU A 87 12.20 7.30 -11.00
C LEU A 87 12.43 5.78 -11.00
N ALA A 88 12.85 5.23 -12.15
CA ALA A 88 13.23 3.82 -12.31
C ALA A 88 14.42 3.41 -11.42
N ASP A 89 15.39 4.30 -11.20
CA ASP A 89 16.53 4.00 -10.31
C ASP A 89 16.06 3.94 -8.85
N VAL A 90 15.16 4.85 -8.45
CA VAL A 90 14.54 4.84 -7.11
C VAL A 90 13.72 3.57 -6.92
N ALA A 91 12.92 3.17 -7.93
CA ALA A 91 12.18 1.92 -7.92
C ALA A 91 13.10 0.70 -7.78
N GLN A 92 14.26 0.72 -8.43
CA GLN A 92 15.24 -0.35 -8.32
C GLN A 92 15.87 -0.43 -6.92
N ASP A 93 16.25 0.70 -6.34
CA ASP A 93 16.81 0.74 -4.99
C ASP A 93 15.77 0.36 -3.92
N PHE A 94 14.50 0.77 -4.10
CA PHE A 94 13.36 0.35 -3.26
C PHE A 94 13.17 -1.18 -3.25
N ARG A 95 13.19 -1.83 -4.42
CA ARG A 95 13.07 -3.30 -4.53
C ARG A 95 14.27 -4.06 -3.99
N ARG A 96 15.46 -3.45 -3.99
CA ARG A 96 16.68 -4.07 -3.46
C ARG A 96 16.73 -4.06 -1.94
N ALA A 97 15.99 -3.16 -1.30
CA ALA A 97 15.92 -3.08 0.15
C ALA A 97 15.41 -4.41 0.71
N ARG A 98 16.21 -5.04 1.57
CA ARG A 98 15.81 -6.30 2.21
C ARG A 98 14.86 -6.02 3.37
N ASN A 99 15.08 -4.93 4.08
CA ASN A 99 14.24 -4.52 5.18
C ASN A 99 13.80 -3.07 4.94
N ILE A 100 12.56 -2.73 5.26
CA ILE A 100 12.10 -1.34 5.23
C ILE A 100 11.31 -1.10 6.50
N GLN A 101 11.73 -0.11 7.28
CA GLN A 101 10.95 0.43 8.38
C GLN A 101 10.42 1.80 7.97
N PHE A 102 9.17 2.11 8.32
CA PHE A 102 8.58 3.42 8.07
C PHE A 102 7.40 3.67 9.00
N ARG A 103 6.96 4.92 9.04
CA ARG A 103 5.75 5.36 9.73
C ARG A 103 4.76 5.90 8.73
N SER A 104 3.48 5.69 8.98
CA SER A 104 2.41 6.35 8.24
C SER A 104 1.44 7.05 9.17
N VAL A 105 0.99 8.23 8.76
CA VAL A 105 -0.06 8.99 9.43
C VAL A 105 -1.24 9.07 8.49
N GLY A 106 -2.38 8.58 8.94
CA GLY A 106 -3.62 8.58 8.17
C GLY A 106 -4.47 9.80 8.47
N TYR A 107 -5.03 10.40 7.41
CA TYR A 107 -5.86 11.59 7.49
C TYR A 107 -7.23 11.36 6.87
N VAL A 108 -8.26 11.92 7.51
CA VAL A 108 -9.60 12.03 6.95
C VAL A 108 -10.02 13.49 6.87
N HIS A 109 -11.04 13.71 6.05
CA HIS A 109 -11.63 15.00 5.83
C HIS A 109 -13.00 15.03 6.51
N VAL A 110 -13.12 15.81 7.58
CA VAL A 110 -14.36 15.91 8.37
C VAL A 110 -15.06 17.21 8.03
N ARG A 111 -16.37 17.16 7.76
CA ARG A 111 -17.20 18.37 7.71
C ARG A 111 -17.93 18.54 9.03
N GLY A 112 -17.68 19.66 9.71
CA GLY A 112 -18.47 20.05 10.87
C GLY A 112 -19.90 20.41 10.46
N GLU A 113 -20.86 20.18 11.34
CA GLU A 113 -22.23 20.65 11.12
C GLU A 113 -22.23 22.20 11.10
N GLY A 114 -22.50 22.79 9.94
CA GLY A 114 -22.50 24.24 9.75
C GLY A 114 -21.13 24.86 9.38
N ASP A 115 -20.07 24.07 9.28
CA ASP A 115 -18.77 24.56 8.80
C ASP A 115 -18.68 24.42 7.27
N PRO A 116 -18.55 25.52 6.51
CA PRO A 116 -18.39 25.43 5.06
C PRO A 116 -17.03 24.83 4.66
N ALA A 117 -16.02 24.92 5.53
CA ALA A 117 -14.69 24.40 5.25
C ALA A 117 -14.51 23.02 5.89
N PRO A 118 -14.02 22.04 5.13
CA PRO A 118 -13.67 20.75 5.69
C PRO A 118 -12.37 20.83 6.50
N LEU A 119 -12.31 20.07 7.59
CA LEU A 119 -11.17 20.02 8.49
C LEU A 119 -10.42 18.70 8.31
N TRP A 120 -9.11 18.78 8.11
CA TRP A 120 -8.24 17.62 8.15
C TRP A 120 -8.05 17.14 9.59
N ARG A 121 -8.25 15.84 9.80
CA ARG A 121 -8.08 15.16 11.08
C ARG A 121 -7.12 14.00 10.91
N GLN A 122 -6.10 13.94 11.75
CA GLN A 122 -5.30 12.73 11.90
C GLN A 122 -6.15 11.69 12.63
N VAL A 123 -6.31 10.52 12.02
CA VAL A 123 -7.15 9.44 12.58
C VAL A 123 -6.35 8.24 13.04
N SER A 124 -5.15 8.07 12.49
CA SER A 124 -4.29 6.95 12.82
C SER A 124 -2.83 7.32 12.68
N TYR A 125 -2.04 6.64 13.49
CA TYR A 125 -0.60 6.56 13.35
C TYR A 125 -0.25 5.08 13.28
N THR A 126 0.63 4.71 12.35
CA THR A 126 0.98 3.32 12.09
C THR A 126 2.48 3.16 11.92
N GLU A 127 3.06 2.18 12.61
CA GLU A 127 4.44 1.76 12.40
C GLU A 127 4.49 0.50 11.55
N HIS A 128 5.40 0.48 10.59
CA HIS A 128 5.51 -0.57 9.59
C HIS A 128 6.93 -1.12 9.53
N ASN A 129 7.05 -2.45 9.59
CA ASN A 129 8.29 -3.18 9.48
C ASN A 129 8.11 -4.25 8.38
N TYR A 130 8.85 -4.12 7.29
CA TYR A 130 8.90 -5.09 6.22
C TYR A 130 10.27 -5.77 6.19
N ARG A 131 10.28 -7.08 6.00
CA ARG A 131 11.48 -7.91 5.83
C ARG A 131 11.26 -8.90 4.69
N ALA A 132 12.14 -8.86 3.71
CA ALA A 132 12.13 -9.75 2.58
C ALA A 132 12.52 -11.20 2.99
N PRO A 133 11.91 -12.22 2.35
CA PRO A 133 10.77 -12.12 1.45
C PRO A 133 9.44 -12.10 2.22
N GLY A 134 8.65 -11.03 2.08
CA GLY A 134 7.22 -11.04 2.43
C GLY A 134 6.87 -11.20 3.91
N LEU A 135 7.80 -11.01 4.85
CA LEU A 135 7.47 -10.86 6.26
C LEU A 135 7.12 -9.40 6.51
N TYR A 136 5.96 -9.16 7.12
CA TYR A 136 5.48 -7.82 7.35
C TYR A 136 4.85 -7.71 8.74
N ARG A 137 5.03 -6.56 9.37
CA ARG A 137 4.49 -6.27 10.67
C ARG A 137 4.03 -4.82 10.73
N MET A 138 2.86 -4.62 11.30
CA MET A 138 2.19 -3.33 11.41
C MET A 138 1.70 -3.13 12.85
N VAL A 139 1.91 -1.94 13.43
CA VAL A 139 1.29 -1.53 14.70
C VAL A 139 0.42 -0.32 14.45
N ASN A 140 -0.86 -0.46 14.72
CA ASN A 140 -1.80 0.65 14.68
C ASN A 140 -1.93 1.27 16.07
N PHE A 141 -1.83 2.59 16.12
CA PHE A 141 -1.93 3.38 17.33
C PHE A 141 -3.17 4.28 17.29
N GLY A 142 -3.71 4.54 18.48
CA GLY A 142 -4.77 5.51 18.68
C GLY A 142 -4.22 6.95 18.64
N ALA A 143 -5.14 7.92 18.66
CA ALA A 143 -4.76 9.34 18.75
C ALA A 143 -4.02 9.68 20.07
N ASP A 144 -4.14 8.83 21.09
CA ASP A 144 -3.44 8.90 22.36
C ASP A 144 -2.02 8.30 22.32
N GLY A 145 -1.61 7.74 21.16
CA GLY A 145 -0.33 7.07 21.00
C GLY A 145 -0.28 5.67 21.61
N VAL A 146 -1.41 5.13 22.09
CA VAL A 146 -1.48 3.76 22.62
C VAL A 146 -1.73 2.79 21.46
N PRO A 147 -0.95 1.70 21.33
CA PRO A 147 -1.21 0.69 20.32
C PRO A 147 -2.54 -0.01 20.63
N TRP A 148 -3.38 -0.23 19.61
CA TRP A 148 -4.65 -0.95 19.76
C TRP A 148 -4.70 -2.25 18.93
N GLN A 149 -3.88 -2.34 17.88
CA GLN A 149 -3.80 -3.54 17.04
C GLN A 149 -2.38 -3.76 16.53
N ILE A 150 -1.98 -5.04 16.46
CA ILE A 150 -0.75 -5.49 15.82
C ILE A 150 -1.14 -6.49 14.74
N VAL A 151 -0.58 -6.34 13.54
CA VAL A 151 -0.76 -7.29 12.44
C VAL A 151 0.61 -7.81 12.03
N THR A 152 0.76 -9.13 11.98
CA THR A 152 1.96 -9.82 11.49
C THR A 152 1.56 -10.70 10.32
N GLU A 153 2.28 -10.60 9.20
CA GLU A 153 2.02 -11.34 7.96
C GLU A 153 3.28 -12.11 7.55
N ASP A 154 3.08 -13.37 7.16
CA ASP A 154 4.05 -14.26 6.53
C ASP A 154 3.50 -14.61 5.14
N ALA A 155 3.67 -13.68 4.20
CA ALA A 155 3.12 -13.79 2.86
C ALA A 155 3.56 -15.06 2.10
N PRO A 156 4.83 -15.53 2.20
CA PRO A 156 5.24 -16.79 1.59
C PRO A 156 4.43 -18.00 2.06
N ARG A 157 3.99 -17.99 3.32
CA ARG A 157 3.13 -19.05 3.89
C ARG A 157 1.64 -18.74 3.79
N GLY A 158 1.27 -17.52 3.37
CA GLY A 158 -0.09 -17.03 3.37
C GLY A 158 -0.70 -17.04 4.76
N LEU A 159 0.06 -16.64 5.78
CA LEU A 159 -0.44 -16.59 7.16
C LEU A 159 -0.47 -15.16 7.67
N LYS A 160 -1.50 -14.82 8.43
CA LYS A 160 -1.67 -13.50 9.05
C LYS A 160 -2.16 -13.65 10.48
N LEU A 161 -1.48 -13.02 11.43
CA LEU A 161 -1.91 -12.92 12.82
C LEU A 161 -2.29 -11.46 13.12
N GLU A 162 -3.53 -11.25 13.51
CA GLU A 162 -4.02 -9.98 14.06
C GLU A 162 -4.18 -10.11 15.58
N LEU A 163 -3.55 -9.20 16.33
CA LEU A 163 -3.74 -9.07 17.77
C LEU A 163 -4.54 -7.80 18.06
N ARG A 164 -5.70 -7.94 18.71
CA ARG A 164 -6.51 -6.85 19.23
C ARG A 164 -6.20 -6.67 20.71
N LEU A 165 -5.44 -5.64 21.04
CA LEU A 165 -4.76 -5.54 22.33
C LEU A 165 -5.75 -5.30 23.49
N SER A 166 -6.78 -4.47 23.27
CA SER A 166 -7.81 -4.18 24.27
C SER A 166 -8.72 -5.38 24.57
N GLU A 167 -8.98 -6.21 23.56
CA GLU A 167 -9.84 -7.40 23.66
C GLU A 167 -9.08 -8.64 24.15
N LYS A 168 -7.73 -8.59 24.18
CA LYS A 168 -6.87 -9.78 24.33
C LYS A 168 -7.28 -10.90 23.37
N LYS A 169 -7.56 -10.52 22.12
CA LYS A 169 -8.03 -11.44 21.08
C LYS A 169 -6.99 -11.55 19.99
N ALA A 170 -6.72 -12.78 19.56
CA ALA A 170 -5.83 -13.09 18.47
C ALA A 170 -6.63 -13.77 17.35
N ILE A 171 -6.45 -13.32 16.11
CA ILE A 171 -7.08 -13.91 14.93
C ILE A 171 -5.95 -14.39 14.00
N LEU A 172 -5.79 -15.70 13.87
CA LEU A 172 -4.87 -16.31 12.92
C LEU A 172 -5.63 -16.70 11.66
N THR A 173 -5.33 -16.03 10.55
CA THR A 173 -5.90 -16.29 9.23
C THR A 173 -4.93 -17.09 8.37
N ASP A 174 -5.39 -18.24 7.88
CA ASP A 174 -4.70 -19.05 6.86
C ASP A 174 -5.24 -18.69 5.46
N GLU A 175 -4.47 -17.87 4.73
CA GLU A 175 -4.67 -17.45 3.34
C GLU A 175 -3.84 -18.28 2.35
N SER A 176 -3.27 -19.42 2.76
CA SER A 176 -2.39 -20.23 1.92
C SER A 176 -3.04 -20.69 0.61
N CYS A 177 -4.35 -20.87 0.57
CA CYS A 177 -5.06 -21.23 -0.65
C CYS A 177 -5.00 -20.14 -1.74
N ALA A 178 -4.65 -18.91 -1.35
CA ALA A 178 -4.52 -17.78 -2.23
C ALA A 178 -3.07 -17.32 -2.43
N ALA A 179 -2.11 -17.98 -1.76
CA ALA A 179 -0.67 -17.75 -1.92
C ALA A 179 -0.18 -17.81 -3.39
N PRO A 180 -0.69 -18.68 -4.28
CA PRO A 180 -0.28 -18.67 -5.70
C PRO A 180 -0.55 -17.33 -6.41
N PHE A 181 -1.54 -16.57 -5.93
CA PHE A 181 -1.89 -15.25 -6.48
C PHE A 181 -1.13 -14.11 -5.79
N GLN A 182 -0.60 -14.37 -4.58
CA GLN A 182 0.23 -13.44 -3.82
C GLN A 182 1.73 -13.61 -4.12
N ALA A 183 2.16 -14.73 -4.71
CA ALA A 183 3.57 -15.06 -4.94
C ALA A 183 4.34 -14.01 -5.78
N HIS A 184 3.64 -13.15 -6.52
CA HIS A 184 4.24 -12.03 -7.27
C HIS A 184 4.28 -10.71 -6.50
N GLN A 185 3.63 -10.61 -5.34
CA GLN A 185 3.60 -9.41 -4.51
C GLN A 185 4.78 -9.48 -3.55
N GLN A 186 5.87 -8.77 -3.89
CA GLN A 186 7.03 -8.66 -3.00
C GLN A 186 6.69 -7.85 -1.74
N PHE A 187 5.78 -6.88 -1.88
CA PHE A 187 5.46 -5.92 -0.84
C PHE A 187 4.00 -6.02 -0.37
N PRO A 188 3.73 -5.68 0.92
CA PRO A 188 2.37 -5.47 1.42
C PRO A 188 1.70 -4.28 0.70
N SER A 189 0.38 -4.17 0.79
CA SER A 189 -0.43 -3.19 0.04
C SER A 189 0.08 -1.75 0.11
N ALA A 190 0.52 -1.29 1.29
CA ALA A 190 1.04 0.06 1.49
C ALA A 190 2.34 0.33 0.70
N LEU A 191 3.31 -0.60 0.75
CA LEU A 191 4.56 -0.48 0.00
C LEU A 191 4.36 -0.77 -1.50
N ARG A 192 3.35 -1.58 -1.85
CA ARG A 192 3.00 -1.89 -3.23
C ARG A 192 2.51 -0.66 -4.00
N GLN A 193 1.67 0.19 -3.40
CA GLN A 193 1.23 1.43 -4.08
C GLN A 193 2.43 2.34 -4.40
N ILE A 194 3.35 2.47 -3.44
CA ILE A 194 4.61 3.21 -3.62
C ILE A 194 5.42 2.59 -4.78
N GLU A 195 5.63 1.27 -4.78
CA GLU A 195 6.33 0.56 -5.86
C GLU A 195 5.68 0.77 -7.22
N GLU A 196 4.36 0.55 -7.34
CA GLU A 196 3.61 0.69 -8.59
C GLU A 196 3.72 2.11 -9.17
N MET A 197 3.66 3.14 -8.31
CA MET A 197 3.85 4.53 -8.73
C MET A 197 5.30 4.81 -9.14
N LEU A 198 6.31 4.25 -8.47
CA LEU A 198 7.71 4.42 -8.88
C LEU A 198 8.01 3.73 -10.22
N GLU A 199 7.42 2.55 -10.46
CA GLU A 199 7.69 1.78 -11.67
C GLU A 199 6.92 2.27 -12.90
N ARG A 200 5.64 2.62 -12.72
CA ARG A 200 4.71 2.90 -13.81
C ARG A 200 4.17 4.32 -13.81
N GLY A 201 4.46 5.07 -12.75
CA GLY A 201 3.98 6.43 -12.61
C GLY A 201 4.65 7.39 -13.60
N LYS A 202 3.92 8.45 -13.91
CA LYS A 202 4.40 9.53 -14.78
C LYS A 202 4.73 10.74 -13.91
N VAL A 203 5.98 11.20 -13.97
CA VAL A 203 6.36 12.47 -13.32
C VAL A 203 5.58 13.61 -13.97
N ARG A 204 4.75 14.30 -13.19
CA ARG A 204 3.91 15.42 -13.64
C ARG A 204 4.53 16.77 -13.35
N LYS A 205 5.24 16.88 -12.21
CA LYS A 205 5.77 18.15 -11.73
C LYS A 205 7.05 17.91 -10.92
N ASP A 206 8.05 18.74 -11.17
CA ASP A 206 9.21 18.91 -10.28
C ASP A 206 8.79 19.88 -9.17
N LEU A 207 8.85 19.43 -7.92
CA LEU A 207 8.48 20.23 -6.73
C LEU A 207 9.68 21.01 -6.17
N GLY A 208 10.85 20.89 -6.80
CA GLY A 208 12.09 21.54 -6.41
C GLY A 208 12.82 20.80 -5.30
N THR A 209 13.74 21.51 -4.65
CA THR A 209 14.52 20.98 -3.53
C THR A 209 14.00 21.48 -2.20
N ARG A 210 14.03 20.63 -1.18
CA ARG A 210 13.64 20.97 0.18
C ARG A 210 14.58 20.30 1.19
N GLU A 211 14.64 20.81 2.41
CA GLU A 211 15.25 20.12 3.54
C GLU A 211 14.16 19.41 4.38
N ILE A 212 14.32 18.10 4.59
CA ILE A 212 13.45 17.28 5.42
C ILE A 212 14.37 16.45 6.33
N ASP A 213 14.18 16.55 7.65
CA ASP A 213 14.95 15.81 8.67
C ASP A 213 16.48 15.95 8.50
N GLY A 214 16.93 17.16 8.18
CA GLY A 214 18.35 17.48 7.94
C GLY A 214 18.90 16.95 6.60
N ARG A 215 18.06 16.40 5.73
CA ARG A 215 18.44 15.87 4.41
C ARG A 215 17.96 16.79 3.30
N ARG A 216 18.83 17.06 2.34
CA ARG A 216 18.46 17.79 1.12
C ARG A 216 17.82 16.83 0.12
N VAL A 217 16.52 16.98 -0.06
CA VAL A 217 15.68 16.12 -0.90
C VAL A 217 15.22 16.86 -2.17
N ILE A 218 14.88 16.09 -3.21
CA ILE A 218 14.19 16.55 -4.42
C ILE A 218 12.76 16.02 -4.36
N GLY A 219 11.78 16.89 -4.57
CA GLY A 219 10.38 16.52 -4.62
C GLY A 219 9.92 16.27 -6.06
N LEU A 220 9.24 15.16 -6.28
CA LEU A 220 8.62 14.80 -7.56
C LEU A 220 7.15 14.50 -7.34
N ARG A 221 6.26 15.12 -8.11
CA ARG A 221 4.87 14.69 -8.19
C ARG A 221 4.73 13.63 -9.26
N VAL A 222 4.17 12.50 -8.89
CA VAL A 222 3.98 11.34 -9.76
C VAL A 222 2.49 11.02 -9.80
N SER A 223 1.96 10.82 -11.00
CA SER A 223 0.61 10.27 -11.18
C SER A 223 0.66 8.79 -11.53
N THR A 224 -0.41 8.05 -11.24
CA THR A 224 -0.63 6.75 -11.88
C THR A 224 -0.67 6.88 -13.41
N GLU A 225 -0.53 5.78 -14.13
CA GLU A 225 -0.59 5.78 -15.59
C GLU A 225 -1.94 6.30 -16.13
N ALA A 226 -3.02 5.96 -15.41
CA ALA A 226 -4.38 6.43 -15.67
C ALA A 226 -4.60 7.92 -15.29
N GLY A 227 -3.73 8.50 -14.46
CA GLY A 227 -3.80 9.90 -14.03
C GLY A 227 -4.94 10.20 -13.05
N ASN A 228 -5.55 9.19 -12.45
CA ASN A 228 -6.62 9.33 -11.46
C ASN A 228 -6.11 9.53 -10.03
N GLU A 229 -4.84 9.23 -9.77
CA GLU A 229 -4.19 9.39 -8.47
C GLU A 229 -2.84 10.09 -8.66
N GLU A 230 -2.51 10.99 -7.75
CA GLU A 230 -1.23 11.69 -7.69
C GLU A 230 -0.65 11.64 -6.27
N ALA A 231 0.67 11.52 -6.18
CA ALA A 231 1.39 11.54 -4.91
C ALA A 231 2.71 12.31 -5.05
N ASP A 232 3.15 12.91 -3.95
CA ASP A 232 4.41 13.61 -3.86
C ASP A 232 5.47 12.69 -3.23
N PHE A 233 6.60 12.55 -3.91
CA PHE A 233 7.76 11.77 -3.48
C PHE A 233 8.91 12.71 -3.18
N TRP A 234 9.44 12.67 -1.96
CA TRP A 234 10.64 13.41 -1.57
C TRP A 234 11.81 12.44 -1.47
N ILE A 235 12.81 12.62 -2.33
CA ILE A 235 13.90 11.66 -2.54
C ILE A 235 15.23 12.30 -2.17
N ASP A 236 16.04 11.63 -1.36
CA ASP A 236 17.41 12.06 -1.06
C ASP A 236 18.28 11.94 -2.32
N ARG A 237 18.92 13.05 -2.72
CA ARG A 237 19.69 13.07 -3.97
C ARG A 237 20.92 12.16 -3.96
N LYS A 238 21.53 11.97 -2.80
CA LYS A 238 22.78 11.22 -2.65
C LYS A 238 22.50 9.72 -2.57
N THR A 239 21.52 9.33 -1.77
CA THR A 239 21.20 7.90 -1.55
C THR A 239 20.17 7.37 -2.53
N ARG A 240 19.42 8.25 -3.22
CA ARG A 240 18.27 7.92 -4.07
C ARG A 240 17.14 7.22 -3.32
N GLN A 241 17.14 7.29 -1.99
CA GLN A 241 16.10 6.72 -1.15
C GLN A 241 14.96 7.70 -0.96
N ILE A 242 13.75 7.17 -0.88
CA ILE A 242 12.55 7.95 -0.51
C ILE A 242 12.68 8.33 0.96
N VAL A 243 12.49 9.61 1.25
CA VAL A 243 12.48 10.19 2.61
C VAL A 243 11.04 10.43 3.08
N ARG A 244 10.17 10.87 2.16
CA ARG A 244 8.74 11.07 2.43
C ARG A 244 7.91 10.69 1.19
N TYR A 245 6.79 10.03 1.43
CA TYR A 245 5.72 9.82 0.44
C TYR A 245 4.44 10.43 0.97
N GLN A 246 3.67 11.10 0.12
CA GLN A 246 2.47 11.82 0.53
C GLN A 246 1.38 11.70 -0.54
N ASN A 247 0.21 11.19 -0.11
CA ASN A 247 -0.99 11.06 -0.92
C ASN A 247 -2.18 11.48 -0.04
N PRO A 248 -3.00 12.48 -0.38
CA PRO A 248 -2.95 13.25 -1.61
C PRO A 248 -1.74 14.18 -1.60
N THR A 249 -1.53 14.87 -2.72
CA THR A 249 -0.40 15.81 -2.88
C THR A 249 -0.50 17.00 -1.93
N ALA A 250 0.63 17.68 -1.70
CA ALA A 250 0.72 18.85 -0.82
C ALA A 250 -0.15 20.05 -1.27
N GLU A 251 -0.61 20.07 -2.52
CA GLU A 251 -1.58 21.07 -2.99
C GLU A 251 -3.00 20.82 -2.49
N VAL A 252 -3.32 19.56 -2.15
CA VAL A 252 -4.61 19.17 -1.58
C VAL A 252 -4.57 19.25 -0.05
N TYR A 253 -3.47 18.77 0.54
CA TYR A 253 -3.24 18.80 1.98
C TYR A 253 -1.75 18.83 2.30
N ASP A 254 -1.31 19.84 3.04
CA ASP A 254 0.04 19.91 3.59
C ASP A 254 -0.04 20.13 5.11
N PRO A 255 0.34 19.16 5.94
CA PRO A 255 0.22 19.26 7.40
C PRO A 255 1.06 20.38 8.01
N GLU A 256 2.03 20.94 7.27
CA GLU A 256 2.88 22.00 7.77
C GLU A 256 2.27 23.39 7.58
N THR A 257 1.45 23.57 6.54
CA THR A 257 0.72 24.83 6.29
C THR A 257 -0.75 24.76 6.72
N ASP A 258 -1.31 23.56 6.78
CA ASP A 258 -2.67 23.24 7.20
C ASP A 258 -2.61 22.14 8.27
N PRO A 259 -2.23 22.48 9.52
CA PRO A 259 -2.06 21.48 10.56
C PRO A 259 -3.38 20.76 10.83
N ALA A 260 -3.35 19.43 10.84
CA ALA A 260 -4.52 18.64 11.22
C ALA A 260 -4.98 19.06 12.62
N SER A 261 -6.29 19.21 12.77
CA SER A 261 -6.86 19.52 14.08
C SER A 261 -6.59 18.36 15.05
N PRO A 262 -5.97 18.61 16.22
CA PRO A 262 -5.70 17.55 17.18
C PRO A 262 -7.01 17.03 17.80
N GLY A 263 -6.98 15.77 18.22
CA GLY A 263 -8.08 15.12 18.93
C GLY A 263 -8.90 14.15 18.06
N PRO A 264 -9.67 13.26 18.71
CA PRO A 264 -10.44 12.23 18.02
C PRO A 264 -11.51 12.87 17.12
N VAL A 265 -11.89 12.15 16.06
CA VAL A 265 -13.07 12.50 15.29
C VAL A 265 -14.28 12.45 16.23
N PRO A 266 -15.08 13.52 16.35
CA PRO A 266 -16.26 13.52 17.22
C PRO A 266 -17.20 12.36 16.85
N PRO A 267 -17.77 11.64 17.83
CA PRO A 267 -18.65 10.49 17.56
C PRO A 267 -19.87 10.83 16.69
N ASP A 268 -20.32 12.08 16.75
CA ASP A 268 -21.46 12.66 16.05
C ASP A 268 -21.09 13.38 14.75
N ALA A 269 -19.78 13.54 14.47
CA ALA A 269 -19.36 14.11 13.21
C ALA A 269 -19.88 13.22 12.09
N LYS A 270 -20.69 13.81 11.18
CA LYS A 270 -21.00 13.19 9.90
C LYS A 270 -19.69 13.07 9.13
N THR A 271 -18.95 12.00 9.38
CA THR A 271 -17.85 11.58 8.52
C THR A 271 -18.49 11.29 7.18
N ALA A 272 -18.44 12.26 6.27
CA ALA A 272 -18.84 12.07 4.88
C ALA A 272 -17.83 11.07 4.27
N GLY A 273 -18.06 9.78 4.53
CA GLY A 273 -17.11 8.70 4.36
C GLY A 273 -16.10 8.64 5.52
N THR A 274 -16.05 7.52 6.24
CA THR A 274 -14.90 7.11 7.07
C THR A 274 -13.68 6.71 6.22
N GLU A 275 -13.69 7.08 4.94
CA GLU A 275 -12.67 6.72 3.98
C GLU A 275 -11.43 7.58 4.25
N LEU A 276 -10.30 6.91 4.47
CA LEU A 276 -8.98 7.53 4.52
C LEU A 276 -8.80 8.41 3.27
N LYS A 277 -8.68 9.72 3.47
CA LYS A 277 -8.52 10.67 2.36
C LYS A 277 -7.06 10.89 2.00
N GLY A 278 -6.15 10.54 2.90
CA GLY A 278 -4.72 10.56 2.63
C GLY A 278 -3.89 9.85 3.69
N SER A 279 -2.64 9.59 3.34
CA SER A 279 -1.58 9.15 4.20
C SER A 279 -0.28 9.89 3.89
N ILE A 280 0.48 10.20 4.93
CA ILE A 280 1.86 10.68 4.82
C ILE A 280 2.76 9.62 5.43
N VAL A 281 3.74 9.16 4.65
CA VAL A 281 4.72 8.16 5.03
C VAL A 281 6.07 8.84 5.25
N THR A 282 6.64 8.66 6.44
CA THR A 282 7.89 9.28 6.91
C THR A 282 8.79 8.25 7.59
N ASP A 283 9.95 8.71 8.07
CA ASP A 283 10.92 7.90 8.82
C ASP A 283 11.31 6.62 8.08
N ILE A 284 11.43 6.71 6.75
CA ILE A 284 11.71 5.56 5.90
C ILE A 284 13.19 5.19 6.04
N VAL A 285 13.44 3.98 6.56
CA VAL A 285 14.78 3.42 6.76
C VAL A 285 14.91 2.14 5.95
N TYR A 286 15.80 2.17 4.97
CA TYR A 286 16.12 1.02 4.12
C TYR A 286 17.17 0.17 4.83
N ASP A 287 17.06 -1.14 4.66
CA ASP A 287 17.90 -2.15 5.30
C ASP A 287 17.99 -1.98 6.82
N ALA A 288 16.88 -1.55 7.44
CA ALA A 288 16.75 -1.43 8.88
C ALA A 288 17.11 -2.77 9.59
N PRO A 289 17.79 -2.72 10.75
CA PRO A 289 18.17 -3.92 11.51
C PRO A 289 16.96 -4.51 12.24
N LEU A 290 16.07 -5.18 11.50
CA LEU A 290 14.84 -5.75 12.04
C LEU A 290 15.07 -7.16 12.60
N ASP A 291 14.62 -7.37 13.84
CA ASP A 291 14.65 -8.66 14.51
C ASP A 291 13.55 -9.60 13.96
N VAL A 292 13.94 -10.83 13.63
CA VAL A 292 13.03 -11.87 13.12
C VAL A 292 12.01 -12.28 14.19
N ALA A 293 12.34 -12.16 15.48
CA ALA A 293 11.42 -12.48 16.57
C ALA A 293 10.16 -11.59 16.57
N GLN A 294 10.19 -10.42 15.92
CA GLN A 294 9.02 -9.55 15.80
C GLN A 294 7.93 -10.15 14.88
N TYR A 295 8.27 -11.12 14.04
CA TYR A 295 7.38 -11.72 13.03
C TYR A 295 6.80 -13.08 13.43
N VAL A 296 6.76 -13.37 14.73
CA VAL A 296 6.18 -14.60 15.27
C VAL A 296 4.65 -14.58 15.09
N LEU A 297 4.09 -15.70 14.59
CA LEU A 297 2.66 -15.92 14.36
C LEU A 297 1.99 -16.72 15.49
N THR A 298 2.68 -16.85 16.63
CA THR A 298 2.12 -17.40 17.86
C THR A 298 1.68 -16.25 18.74
N PRO A 299 0.39 -16.14 19.08
CA PRO A 299 -0.07 -15.09 19.98
C PRO A 299 0.48 -15.34 21.40
N PRO A 300 0.61 -14.30 22.24
CA PRO A 300 0.92 -14.46 23.66
C PRO A 300 -0.12 -15.33 24.37
N GLU A 301 0.27 -16.04 25.44
CA GLU A 301 -0.58 -17.02 26.13
C GLU A 301 -1.89 -16.43 26.67
N GLU A 302 -1.89 -15.15 27.02
CA GLU A 302 -3.06 -14.45 27.55
C GLU A 302 -4.11 -14.09 26.50
N TYR A 303 -3.86 -14.36 25.21
CA TYR A 303 -4.78 -14.04 24.11
C TYR A 303 -5.70 -15.21 23.78
N GLN A 304 -6.98 -14.88 23.55
CA GLN A 304 -7.94 -15.84 23.01
C GLN A 304 -7.71 -15.98 21.50
N LEU A 305 -7.21 -17.15 21.08
CA LEU A 305 -6.93 -17.43 19.68
C LEU A 305 -8.18 -17.95 18.94
N GLU A 306 -8.61 -17.19 17.94
CA GLU A 306 -9.50 -17.63 16.88
C GLU A 306 -8.68 -17.97 15.63
N GLN A 307 -9.01 -19.10 15.00
CA GLN A 307 -8.39 -19.51 13.75
C GLN A 307 -9.42 -19.50 12.64
N THR A 308 -9.11 -18.79 11.57
CA THR A 308 -9.93 -18.73 10.38
C THR A 308 -9.11 -19.22 9.20
N ARG A 309 -9.70 -20.09 8.39
CA ARG A 309 -9.06 -20.56 7.16
C ARG A 309 -9.79 -19.99 5.96
N TYR A 310 -9.06 -19.25 5.15
CA TYR A 310 -9.56 -18.80 3.87
C TYR A 310 -9.77 -20.00 2.95
N ARG A 311 -10.89 -19.99 2.23
CA ARG A 311 -11.14 -20.94 1.14
C ARG A 311 -11.32 -20.15 -0.15
N MET A 312 -10.80 -20.70 -1.24
CA MET A 312 -11.10 -20.16 -2.57
C MET A 312 -12.61 -20.25 -2.84
N PRO A 313 -13.21 -19.26 -3.53
CA PRO A 313 -14.60 -19.33 -3.88
C PRO A 313 -14.84 -20.49 -4.86
N THR A 314 -15.97 -21.15 -4.68
CA THR A 314 -16.42 -22.29 -5.50
C THR A 314 -17.40 -21.85 -6.56
N GLU A 315 -17.69 -22.72 -7.54
CA GLU A 315 -18.73 -22.44 -8.55
C GLU A 315 -20.09 -22.15 -7.91
N LYS A 316 -20.40 -22.84 -6.80
CA LYS A 316 -21.61 -22.58 -6.02
C LYS A 316 -21.61 -21.16 -5.45
N ASP A 317 -20.49 -20.69 -4.90
CA ASP A 317 -20.38 -19.32 -4.37
C ASP A 317 -20.56 -18.28 -5.49
N LEU A 318 -20.02 -18.53 -6.69
CA LEU A 318 -20.23 -17.68 -7.87
C LEU A 318 -21.71 -17.62 -8.26
N VAL A 319 -22.38 -18.76 -8.35
CA VAL A 319 -23.80 -18.84 -8.73
C VAL A 319 -24.70 -18.15 -7.70
N GLU A 320 -24.48 -18.41 -6.40
CA GLU A 320 -25.20 -17.74 -5.32
C GLU A 320 -24.97 -16.22 -5.35
N TRP A 321 -23.73 -15.79 -5.58
CA TRP A 321 -23.40 -14.36 -5.71
C TRP A 321 -24.10 -13.71 -6.92
N LEU A 322 -24.11 -14.38 -8.08
CA LEU A 322 -24.76 -13.91 -9.30
C LEU A 322 -26.28 -13.78 -9.13
N GLU A 323 -26.91 -14.73 -8.44
CA GLU A 323 -28.35 -14.66 -8.13
C GLU A 323 -28.68 -13.39 -7.35
N VAL A 324 -27.93 -13.18 -6.28
CA VAL A 324 -28.10 -12.05 -5.39
C VAL A 324 -27.82 -10.74 -6.12
N PHE A 325 -26.75 -10.70 -6.92
CA PHE A 325 -26.39 -9.56 -7.75
C PHE A 325 -27.52 -9.14 -8.69
N ALA A 326 -28.13 -10.08 -9.40
CA ALA A 326 -29.24 -9.80 -10.29
C ALA A 326 -30.49 -9.36 -9.52
N ARG A 327 -30.84 -10.01 -8.40
CA ARG A 327 -32.02 -9.67 -7.58
C ARG A 327 -31.96 -8.23 -7.05
N VAL A 328 -30.80 -7.83 -6.53
CA VAL A 328 -30.52 -6.48 -6.08
C VAL A 328 -30.77 -5.45 -7.18
N ARG A 329 -30.46 -5.80 -8.44
CA ARG A 329 -30.61 -4.91 -9.60
C ARG A 329 -31.91 -5.17 -10.39
N GLY A 330 -32.98 -5.57 -9.70
CA GLY A 330 -34.31 -5.73 -10.30
C GLY A 330 -34.41 -6.93 -11.26
N GLY A 331 -33.66 -8.01 -10.98
CA GLY A 331 -33.65 -9.23 -11.77
C GLY A 331 -32.85 -9.14 -13.07
N THR A 332 -31.92 -8.18 -13.18
CA THR A 332 -31.09 -7.99 -14.37
C THR A 332 -29.62 -7.89 -13.99
N PHE A 333 -28.76 -8.56 -14.75
CA PHE A 333 -27.31 -8.48 -14.64
C PHE A 333 -26.79 -7.21 -15.35
N THR A 334 -25.74 -6.58 -14.83
CA THR A 334 -25.15 -5.35 -15.39
C THR A 334 -23.81 -5.60 -16.08
N ASP A 335 -23.22 -4.56 -16.66
CA ASP A 335 -21.89 -4.60 -17.27
C ASP A 335 -20.74 -4.43 -16.28
N ASP A 336 -20.96 -3.76 -15.15
CA ASP A 336 -19.94 -3.67 -14.13
C ASP A 336 -19.80 -4.97 -13.32
N GLU A 337 -18.56 -5.36 -13.05
CA GLU A 337 -18.19 -6.46 -12.13
C GLU A 337 -18.17 -5.99 -10.67
N ASN A 338 -18.62 -4.75 -10.41
CA ASN A 338 -18.56 -4.15 -9.08
C ASN A 338 -19.51 -4.88 -8.14
N SER A 339 -19.10 -5.01 -6.88
CA SER A 339 -19.92 -5.61 -5.84
C SER A 339 -21.27 -4.89 -5.74
N PRO A 340 -22.41 -5.58 -5.55
CA PRO A 340 -23.68 -4.89 -5.32
C PRO A 340 -23.65 -4.00 -4.07
N ALA A 341 -22.73 -4.22 -3.13
CA ALA A 341 -22.53 -3.34 -1.98
C ALA A 341 -21.80 -2.03 -2.30
N SER A 342 -21.21 -1.86 -3.49
CA SER A 342 -20.73 -0.54 -3.91
C SER A 342 -21.88 0.36 -4.38
N ASP A 343 -23.11 -0.17 -4.52
CA ASP A 343 -24.31 0.64 -4.68
C ASP A 343 -24.74 1.19 -3.31
N PRO A 344 -24.69 2.52 -3.09
CA PRO A 344 -25.02 3.13 -1.81
C PRO A 344 -26.43 2.80 -1.31
N LEU A 345 -27.40 2.65 -2.22
CA LEU A 345 -28.78 2.34 -1.84
C LEU A 345 -28.89 0.91 -1.28
N MET A 346 -28.07 0.00 -1.80
CA MET A 346 -28.05 -1.40 -1.38
C MET A 346 -27.24 -1.60 -0.12
N ALA A 347 -26.11 -0.90 0.01
CA ALA A 347 -25.37 -0.85 1.27
C ALA A 347 -26.29 -0.33 2.39
N ASP A 348 -27.00 0.78 2.17
CA ASP A 348 -27.94 1.31 3.16
C ASP A 348 -29.04 0.31 3.50
N ARG A 349 -29.62 -0.36 2.50
CA ARG A 349 -30.66 -1.37 2.71
C ARG A 349 -30.14 -2.57 3.51
N LEU A 350 -28.97 -3.12 3.19
CA LEU A 350 -28.45 -4.29 3.88
C LEU A 350 -27.99 -4.00 5.30
N TRP A 351 -27.40 -2.83 5.52
CA TRP A 351 -26.76 -2.50 6.80
C TRP A 351 -27.65 -1.72 7.75
N LYS A 352 -28.68 -1.02 7.26
CA LYS A 352 -29.57 -0.22 8.10
C LYS A 352 -30.93 -0.87 8.32
N THR A 353 -31.36 -1.80 7.46
CA THR A 353 -32.62 -2.53 7.68
C THR A 353 -32.45 -3.55 8.81
N PRO A 354 -33.27 -3.49 9.88
CA PRO A 354 -33.24 -4.47 10.96
C PRO A 354 -33.38 -5.90 10.42
N GLU A 355 -32.66 -6.86 10.98
CA GLU A 355 -32.65 -8.26 10.50
C GLU A 355 -34.07 -8.86 10.37
N ALA A 356 -34.99 -8.49 11.26
CA ALA A 356 -36.38 -8.93 11.24
C ALA A 356 -37.17 -8.45 10.00
N GLU A 357 -36.75 -7.35 9.38
CA GLU A 357 -37.35 -6.77 8.17
C GLU A 357 -36.65 -7.22 6.89
N GLN A 358 -35.50 -7.88 7.01
CA GLN A 358 -34.78 -8.42 5.87
C GLN A 358 -35.47 -9.67 5.32
N THR A 359 -35.58 -9.73 4.00
CA THR A 359 -35.93 -10.93 3.25
C THR A 359 -34.84 -12.01 3.39
N GLU A 360 -35.19 -13.27 3.15
CA GLU A 360 -34.22 -14.36 3.24
C GLU A 360 -33.04 -14.24 2.26
N TRP A 361 -33.25 -13.63 1.10
CA TRP A 361 -32.16 -13.38 0.16
C TRP A 361 -31.26 -12.21 0.61
N GLU A 362 -31.80 -11.20 1.29
CA GLU A 362 -31.00 -10.12 1.91
C GLU A 362 -30.16 -10.65 3.05
N LYS A 363 -30.74 -11.52 3.90
CA LYS A 363 -29.96 -12.22 4.93
C LYS A 363 -28.91 -13.13 4.31
N THR A 364 -29.22 -13.79 3.19
CA THR A 364 -28.25 -14.61 2.45
C THR A 364 -27.16 -13.76 1.83
N LEU A 365 -27.48 -12.60 1.28
CA LEU A 365 -26.52 -11.62 0.79
C LEU A 365 -25.68 -11.09 1.94
N GLN A 366 -26.27 -10.70 3.07
CA GLN A 366 -25.57 -10.21 4.24
C GLN A 366 -24.65 -11.29 4.81
N ARG A 367 -25.10 -12.54 4.95
CA ARG A 367 -24.23 -13.69 5.30
C ARG A 367 -23.15 -13.94 4.26
N GLY A 368 -23.49 -13.84 2.99
CA GLY A 368 -22.57 -13.97 1.86
C GLY A 368 -21.56 -12.83 1.82
N TYR A 369 -21.93 -11.64 2.32
CA TYR A 369 -21.10 -10.45 2.43
C TYR A 369 -20.24 -10.49 3.68
N VAL A 370 -20.72 -11.03 4.79
CA VAL A 370 -19.90 -11.37 5.97
C VAL A 370 -18.89 -12.47 5.61
N ARG A 371 -19.29 -13.46 4.80
CA ARG A 371 -18.35 -14.39 4.14
C ARG A 371 -17.46 -13.66 3.11
N GLN A 372 -17.96 -12.61 2.48
CA GLN A 372 -17.16 -11.77 1.59
C GLN A 372 -16.22 -10.87 2.41
N GLU A 373 -16.48 -10.56 3.67
CA GLU A 373 -15.53 -9.95 4.61
C GLU A 373 -14.45 -10.96 5.00
N GLU A 374 -14.79 -12.26 5.10
CA GLU A 374 -13.78 -13.33 5.13
C GLU A 374 -12.95 -13.39 3.81
N VAL A 375 -13.49 -12.89 2.69
CA VAL A 375 -12.79 -12.68 1.40
C VAL A 375 -12.18 -11.27 1.27
N SER A 376 -12.63 -10.28 2.06
CA SER A 376 -12.26 -8.85 1.95
C SER A 376 -11.01 -8.51 2.75
N LEU A 377 -10.53 -9.44 3.59
CA LEU A 377 -9.24 -9.40 4.29
C LEU A 377 -8.02 -9.17 3.35
N TRP A 378 -8.25 -9.25 2.03
CA TRP A 378 -7.40 -8.71 0.97
C TRP A 378 -7.29 -7.17 0.91
N GLY A 379 -7.72 -6.44 1.94
CA GLY A 379 -7.59 -4.98 2.06
C GLY A 379 -8.20 -4.17 0.90
N SER A 380 -8.99 -4.80 0.03
CA SER A 380 -9.44 -4.23 -1.25
C SER A 380 -10.87 -4.60 -1.64
N GLY A 381 -11.67 -5.18 -0.73
CA GLY A 381 -13.11 -5.37 -0.96
C GLY A 381 -13.46 -6.26 -2.16
N ARG A 382 -12.57 -7.20 -2.54
CA ARG A 382 -12.68 -7.94 -3.80
C ARG A 382 -13.89 -8.88 -3.80
N SER A 383 -14.69 -8.83 -4.86
CA SER A 383 -15.89 -9.66 -5.04
C SER A 383 -15.55 -11.11 -5.38
N VAL A 384 -16.53 -12.01 -5.27
CA VAL A 384 -16.42 -13.40 -5.76
C VAL A 384 -15.96 -13.43 -7.22
N LEU A 385 -16.41 -12.46 -8.03
CA LEU A 385 -15.97 -12.30 -9.43
C LEU A 385 -14.47 -12.04 -9.53
N VAL A 386 -13.90 -11.19 -8.66
CA VAL A 386 -12.45 -10.94 -8.65
C VAL A 386 -11.68 -12.19 -8.23
N GLY A 387 -12.21 -12.96 -7.27
CA GLY A 387 -11.65 -14.27 -6.90
C GLY A 387 -11.61 -15.22 -8.10
N PHE A 388 -12.70 -15.30 -8.86
CA PHE A 388 -12.79 -16.10 -10.08
C PHE A 388 -11.89 -15.59 -11.21
N TRP A 389 -11.86 -14.29 -11.47
CA TRP A 389 -10.95 -13.68 -12.43
C TRP A 389 -9.49 -14.02 -12.09
N THR A 390 -9.15 -14.00 -10.81
CA THR A 390 -7.82 -14.32 -10.29
C THR A 390 -7.49 -15.80 -10.49
N MET A 391 -8.38 -16.72 -10.11
CA MET A 391 -8.22 -18.17 -10.28
C MET A 391 -8.11 -18.61 -11.73
N TYR A 392 -8.94 -18.02 -12.60
CA TYR A 392 -9.10 -18.44 -13.99
C TYR A 392 -8.55 -17.40 -14.97
N ARG A 393 -7.50 -16.66 -14.54
CA ARG A 393 -6.89 -15.57 -15.31
C ARG A 393 -6.61 -16.00 -16.75
N GLY A 394 -7.09 -15.20 -17.69
CA GLY A 394 -6.97 -15.45 -19.14
C GLY A 394 -8.08 -16.31 -19.75
N SER A 395 -8.90 -16.98 -18.94
CA SER A 395 -10.07 -17.74 -19.41
C SER A 395 -11.40 -17.21 -18.87
N TRP A 396 -11.38 -16.49 -17.75
CA TRP A 396 -12.54 -15.82 -17.18
C TRP A 396 -13.06 -14.71 -18.11
N HIS A 397 -14.38 -14.64 -18.26
CA HIS A 397 -15.07 -13.54 -18.91
C HIS A 397 -16.47 -13.35 -18.31
N TYR A 398 -16.84 -12.10 -18.08
CA TYR A 398 -18.16 -11.72 -17.63
C TYR A 398 -18.88 -10.93 -18.74
N GLN A 399 -20.11 -11.33 -19.06
CA GLN A 399 -20.97 -10.76 -20.11
C GLN A 399 -22.42 -10.63 -19.62
N GLY A 400 -22.62 -10.30 -18.35
CA GLY A 400 -23.97 -10.24 -17.76
C GLY A 400 -24.83 -9.09 -18.27
N LYS A 401 -24.29 -8.05 -18.91
CA LYS A 401 -25.04 -6.81 -19.22
C LYS A 401 -26.39 -7.07 -19.89
N GLY A 402 -27.47 -6.74 -19.19
CA GLY A 402 -28.85 -6.80 -19.68
C GLY A 402 -29.45 -8.21 -19.69
N VAL A 403 -28.71 -9.24 -19.28
CA VAL A 403 -29.25 -10.59 -19.12
C VAL A 403 -30.27 -10.58 -17.99
N ARG A 404 -31.42 -11.23 -18.17
CA ARG A 404 -32.44 -11.34 -17.13
C ARG A 404 -32.23 -12.61 -16.32
N LEU A 405 -32.48 -12.52 -15.02
CA LEU A 405 -32.54 -13.68 -14.14
C LEU A 405 -33.65 -14.63 -14.63
N GLY A 406 -33.29 -15.89 -14.88
CA GLY A 406 -34.16 -16.90 -15.49
C GLY A 406 -33.97 -17.12 -17.00
N ASP A 407 -33.11 -16.34 -17.67
CA ASP A 407 -32.79 -16.56 -19.09
C ASP A 407 -31.91 -17.79 -19.30
N THR A 408 -32.50 -18.87 -19.83
CA THR A 408 -31.82 -20.17 -20.06
C THR A 408 -30.90 -20.21 -21.29
N ALA A 409 -30.95 -19.17 -22.15
CA ALA A 409 -30.29 -19.13 -23.45
C ALA A 409 -29.08 -18.20 -23.47
N THR A 410 -29.06 -17.17 -22.63
CA THR A 410 -28.00 -16.16 -22.62
C THR A 410 -26.97 -16.44 -21.52
N ALA A 411 -25.69 -16.53 -21.91
CA ALA A 411 -24.58 -16.67 -20.97
C ALA A 411 -24.35 -15.37 -20.19
N VAL A 412 -24.09 -15.49 -18.89
CA VAL A 412 -23.71 -14.38 -17.98
C VAL A 412 -22.21 -14.31 -17.81
N CYS A 413 -21.54 -15.45 -17.64
CA CYS A 413 -20.08 -15.52 -17.55
C CYS A 413 -19.58 -16.91 -17.93
N TRP A 414 -18.28 -17.02 -18.17
CA TRP A 414 -17.64 -18.31 -18.39
C TRP A 414 -16.17 -18.30 -17.97
N TYR A 415 -15.65 -19.50 -17.70
CA TYR A 415 -14.26 -19.72 -17.31
C TYR A 415 -13.82 -21.13 -17.67
N ARG A 416 -12.50 -21.36 -17.76
CA ARG A 416 -11.96 -22.68 -18.05
C ARG A 416 -11.08 -23.16 -16.89
N PRO A 417 -11.51 -24.21 -16.16
CA PRO A 417 -10.67 -24.85 -15.17
C PRO A 417 -9.34 -25.33 -15.76
N ALA A 418 -8.27 -25.33 -14.95
CA ALA A 418 -6.96 -25.77 -15.40
C ALA A 418 -7.02 -27.22 -15.92
N GLY A 419 -6.52 -27.45 -17.14
CA GLY A 419 -6.52 -28.77 -17.78
C GLY A 419 -7.85 -29.21 -18.40
N ALA A 420 -8.94 -28.44 -18.25
CA ALA A 420 -10.22 -28.76 -18.88
C ALA A 420 -10.20 -28.46 -20.39
N ALA A 421 -10.83 -29.32 -21.18
CA ALA A 421 -11.04 -29.09 -22.61
C ALA A 421 -12.14 -28.04 -22.85
N ASP A 422 -13.23 -28.14 -22.08
CA ASP A 422 -14.41 -27.29 -22.20
C ASP A 422 -14.42 -26.14 -21.19
N TYR A 423 -15.21 -25.11 -21.50
CA TYR A 423 -15.50 -24.01 -20.60
C TYR A 423 -16.72 -24.30 -19.74
N ARG A 424 -16.68 -23.85 -18.49
CA ARG A 424 -17.86 -23.73 -17.62
C ARG A 424 -18.57 -22.43 -17.96
N VAL A 425 -19.80 -22.51 -18.44
CA VAL A 425 -20.63 -21.34 -18.81
C VAL A 425 -21.83 -21.26 -17.85
N VAL A 426 -21.97 -20.11 -17.18
CA VAL A 426 -23.12 -19.80 -16.33
C VAL A 426 -24.13 -19.00 -17.16
N TYR A 427 -25.39 -19.43 -17.19
CA TYR A 427 -26.47 -18.78 -17.92
C TYR A 427 -27.31 -17.86 -17.02
N GLY A 428 -28.21 -17.06 -17.61
CA GLY A 428 -29.10 -16.15 -16.88
C GLY A 428 -30.06 -16.85 -15.93
N ASP A 429 -30.39 -18.12 -16.19
CA ASP A 429 -31.11 -19.02 -15.27
C ASP A 429 -30.23 -19.64 -14.18
N LEU A 430 -28.96 -19.22 -14.12
CA LEU A 430 -27.92 -19.70 -13.20
C LEU A 430 -27.53 -21.18 -13.39
N SER A 431 -28.00 -21.83 -14.45
CA SER A 431 -27.50 -23.15 -14.81
C SER A 431 -26.05 -23.06 -15.27
N VAL A 432 -25.25 -24.08 -14.95
CA VAL A 432 -23.86 -24.18 -15.41
C VAL A 432 -23.73 -25.36 -16.36
N ARG A 433 -23.10 -25.12 -17.52
CA ARG A 433 -22.92 -26.13 -18.57
C ARG A 433 -21.48 -26.16 -19.07
N ASP A 434 -21.02 -27.33 -19.49
CA ASP A 434 -19.77 -27.48 -20.22
C ASP A 434 -20.00 -27.14 -21.69
N VAL A 435 -19.21 -26.20 -22.21
CA VAL A 435 -19.35 -25.68 -23.57
C VAL A 435 -17.96 -25.65 -24.22
N PRO A 436 -17.77 -26.27 -25.40
CA PRO A 436 -16.51 -26.22 -26.10
C PRO A 436 -16.23 -24.79 -26.61
N ALA A 437 -14.96 -24.45 -26.78
CA ALA A 437 -14.53 -23.08 -27.08
C ALA A 437 -15.21 -22.49 -28.32
N GLU A 438 -15.45 -23.29 -29.35
CA GLU A 438 -16.11 -22.90 -30.60
C GLU A 438 -17.61 -22.59 -30.48
N LYS A 439 -18.23 -22.96 -29.36
CA LYS A 439 -19.65 -22.67 -29.08
C LYS A 439 -19.84 -21.53 -28.07
N LEU A 440 -18.75 -20.92 -27.60
CA LEU A 440 -18.84 -19.75 -26.74
C LEU A 440 -19.48 -18.57 -27.50
N PRO A 441 -20.22 -17.69 -26.79
CA PRO A 441 -20.68 -16.44 -27.37
C PRO A 441 -19.49 -15.63 -27.94
N ASN A 442 -19.72 -14.91 -29.04
CA ASN A 442 -18.72 -13.99 -29.57
C ASN A 442 -18.39 -12.93 -28.51
N ARG A 443 -17.09 -12.76 -28.24
CA ARG A 443 -16.58 -11.68 -27.39
C ARG A 443 -16.96 -10.36 -28.06
N ARG A 444 -17.77 -9.56 -27.38
CA ARG A 444 -18.12 -8.20 -27.84
C ARG A 444 -17.07 -7.20 -27.46
#